data_AF-A0A7K0PZT3-F1
#
_entry.id   AF-A0A7K0PZT3-F1
#
_cell.length_a   1.000
_cell.length_b   1.000
_cell.length_c   1.000
_cell.angle_alpha   90.00
_cell.angle_beta   90.00
_cell.angle_gamma   90.00
#
_symmetry.space_group_name_H-M   'P 1'
#
loop_
_entity.id
_entity.type
_entity.pdbx_description
1 polymer ?
#
loop_
_entity_poly.entity_id
_entity_poly.type
_entity_poly.pdbx_seq_one_letter_code
_entity_poly.pdbx_strand_id
1 'polypeptide(L)'
;MAAAFKDLCIDARDHQALADWWCSAMGYVRKDDAQPDPDDDWTRPLDWPVPIVDPAGHGPLIWVVPVPEEKVVKNRVHWDVVGS
;
A
#
# COMPACT_ATOMS: atom_id res chain seq x y z
N MET A 1 -22.11 -9.77 15.40
CA MET A 1 -20.77 -10.01 14.84
C MET A 1 -20.13 -8.65 14.62
N ALA A 2 -18.91 -8.45 15.11
CA ALA A 2 -18.18 -7.18 14.98
C ALA A 2 -17.09 -7.31 13.90
N ALA A 3 -16.64 -6.18 13.37
CA ALA A 3 -15.53 -6.10 12.44
C ALA A 3 -14.53 -5.05 12.92
N ALA A 4 -13.25 -5.27 12.66
CA ALA A 4 -12.19 -4.33 12.93
C ALA A 4 -11.53 -3.88 11.62
N PHE A 5 -11.09 -2.62 11.59
CA PHE A 5 -10.27 -2.10 10.50
C PHE A 5 -8.97 -2.91 10.41
N LYS A 6 -8.58 -3.26 9.18
CA LYS A 6 -7.32 -3.94 8.88
C LYS A 6 -6.39 -2.99 8.12
N ASP A 7 -6.68 -2.74 6.84
CA ASP A 7 -5.81 -2.00 5.94
C ASP A 7 -6.59 -1.01 5.05
N LEU A 8 -5.89 -0.04 4.47
CA LEU A 8 -6.38 0.81 3.39
C LEU A 8 -5.83 0.30 2.05
N CYS A 9 -6.63 0.38 0.99
CA CYS A 9 -6.19 0.00 -0.34
C CYS A 9 -6.55 1.07 -1.35
N ILE A 10 -5.64 1.37 -2.28
CA ILE A 10 -5.75 2.42 -3.31
C ILE A 10 -5.53 1.79 -4.67
N ASP A 11 -6.50 1.90 -5.56
CA ASP A 11 -6.36 1.43 -6.93
C ASP A 11 -5.52 2.41 -7.77
N ALA A 12 -4.62 1.87 -8.59
CA ALA A 12 -3.76 2.65 -9.46
C ALA A 12 -3.42 1.90 -10.75
N ARG A 13 -3.43 2.60 -11.90
CA ARG A 13 -2.87 2.05 -13.15
C ARG A 13 -1.35 1.94 -13.11
N ASP A 14 -0.71 2.96 -12.55
CA ASP A 14 0.72 2.97 -12.25
C ASP A 14 0.88 2.99 -10.73
N HIS A 15 0.79 1.81 -10.14
CA HIS A 15 0.85 1.62 -8.69
C HIS A 15 2.25 1.89 -8.14
N GLN A 16 3.30 1.71 -8.93
CA GLN A 16 4.67 2.05 -8.54
C GLN A 16 4.84 3.56 -8.38
N ALA A 17 4.49 4.34 -9.41
CA ALA A 17 4.62 5.80 -9.34
C ALA A 17 3.69 6.41 -8.29
N LEU A 18 2.48 5.87 -8.14
CA LEU A 18 1.54 6.38 -7.13
C LEU A 18 2.00 6.05 -5.70
N ALA A 19 2.61 4.88 -5.47
CA ALA A 19 3.20 4.54 -4.18
C ALA A 19 4.33 5.51 -3.81
N ASP A 20 5.25 5.79 -4.73
CA ASP A 20 6.36 6.73 -4.50
C ASP A 20 5.86 8.14 -4.21
N TRP A 21 4.81 8.56 -4.92
CA TRP A 21 4.17 9.84 -4.66
C TRP A 21 3.58 9.92 -3.25
N TRP A 22 2.87 8.89 -2.79
CA TRP A 22 2.30 8.87 -1.43
C TRP A 22 3.37 8.78 -0.34
N CYS A 23 4.44 7.99 -0.57
CA CYS A 23 5.62 7.96 0.29
C CYS A 23 6.19 9.37 0.49
N SER A 24 6.44 10.08 -0.61
CA SER A 24 6.94 11.45 -0.57
C SER A 24 5.97 12.44 0.09
N ALA A 25 4.69 12.37 -0.28
CA ALA A 25 3.68 13.32 0.20
C ALA A 25 3.35 13.18 1.69
N MET A 26 3.43 11.97 2.25
CA MET A 26 3.06 11.68 3.64
C MET A 26 4.25 11.34 4.55
N GLY A 27 5.47 11.25 4.01
CA GLY A 27 6.63 10.73 4.74
C GLY A 27 6.54 9.22 5.01
N TYR A 28 5.76 8.50 4.20
CA TYR A 28 5.67 7.04 4.25
C TYR A 28 6.85 6.42 3.51
N VAL A 29 7.07 5.14 3.73
CA VAL A 29 8.11 4.33 3.06
C VAL A 29 7.49 3.05 2.50
N ARG A 30 8.08 2.49 1.44
CA ARG A 30 7.68 1.15 0.98
C ARG A 30 7.98 0.15 2.11
N LYS A 31 7.04 -0.73 2.42
CA LYS A 31 7.17 -1.65 3.56
C LYS A 31 8.38 -2.56 3.42
N ASP A 32 8.65 -3.02 2.19
CA ASP A 32 9.77 -3.92 1.92
C ASP A 32 11.13 -3.23 2.15
N ASP A 33 11.22 -1.90 1.96
CA ASP A 33 12.44 -1.11 2.25
C ASP A 33 12.60 -0.83 3.75
N ALA A 34 11.49 -0.68 4.46
CA ALA A 34 11.47 -0.33 5.88
C ALA A 34 11.67 -1.53 6.80
N GLN A 35 11.29 -2.71 6.32
CA GLN A 35 11.35 -3.98 7.05
C GLN A 35 11.94 -5.06 6.14
N PRO A 36 13.19 -4.91 5.68
CA PRO A 36 13.86 -5.94 4.92
C PRO A 36 14.09 -7.15 5.84
N ASP A 37 13.80 -8.36 5.35
CA ASP A 37 14.24 -9.58 6.01
C ASP A 37 15.73 -9.79 5.65
N PRO A 38 16.66 -9.76 6.61
CA PRO A 38 18.09 -9.84 6.31
C PRO A 38 18.54 -11.20 5.76
N ASP A 39 17.73 -12.24 5.95
CA ASP A 39 18.02 -13.59 5.48
C ASP A 39 17.29 -13.94 4.17
N ASP A 40 16.54 -12.99 3.60
CA ASP A 40 15.76 -13.16 2.39
C ASP A 40 16.21 -12.18 1.29
N ASP A 41 16.69 -12.71 0.16
CA ASP A 41 16.99 -11.92 -1.04
C ASP A 41 15.74 -11.68 -1.91
N TRP A 42 14.57 -12.09 -1.43
CA TRP A 42 13.30 -11.91 -2.10
C TRP A 42 13.04 -10.44 -2.41
N THR A 43 12.80 -10.19 -3.70
CA THR A 43 12.35 -8.90 -4.19
C THR A 43 10.90 -9.02 -4.63
N ARG A 44 10.04 -8.09 -4.18
CA ARG A 44 8.64 -8.04 -4.60
C ARG A 44 8.56 -7.90 -6.14
N PRO A 45 7.78 -8.76 -6.83
CA PRO A 45 7.53 -8.59 -8.25
C PRO A 45 6.92 -7.22 -8.57
N LEU A 46 7.37 -6.59 -9.65
CA LEU A 46 6.97 -5.22 -9.98
C LEU A 46 5.48 -5.08 -10.30
N ASP A 47 4.83 -6.14 -10.76
CA ASP A 47 3.41 -6.21 -11.08
C ASP A 47 2.52 -6.50 -9.86
N TRP A 48 3.09 -6.72 -8.68
CA TRP A 48 2.34 -6.94 -7.45
C TRP A 48 1.96 -5.62 -6.76
N PRO A 49 0.92 -5.62 -5.90
CA PRO A 49 0.58 -4.46 -5.07
C PRO A 49 1.75 -4.00 -4.22
N VAL A 50 1.91 -2.67 -4.09
CA VAL A 50 2.97 -2.04 -3.29
C VAL A 50 2.43 -1.66 -1.91
N PRO A 51 2.91 -2.29 -0.83
CA PRO A 51 2.59 -1.85 0.53
C PRO A 51 3.46 -0.64 0.93
N ILE A 52 2.84 0.40 1.48
CA ILE A 52 3.52 1.55 2.09
C ILE A 52 3.08 1.71 3.55
N VAL A 53 3.99 2.13 4.41
CA VAL A 53 3.78 2.27 5.85
C VAL A 53 4.33 3.59 6.37
N ASP A 54 3.73 4.10 7.45
CA ASP A 54 4.36 5.12 8.28
C ASP A 54 5.55 4.48 9.01
N PRO A 55 6.79 4.97 8.81
CA PRO A 55 7.96 4.40 9.49
C PRO A 55 7.88 4.50 11.02
N ALA A 56 7.09 5.42 11.58
CA ALA A 56 6.85 5.52 13.02
C ALA A 56 5.65 4.68 13.52
N GLY A 57 4.89 4.05 12.61
CA GLY A 57 3.78 3.16 12.94
C GLY A 57 2.51 3.86 13.44
N HIS A 58 2.35 5.18 13.25
CA HIS A 58 1.13 5.88 13.64
C HIS A 58 0.02 5.78 12.58
N GLY A 59 0.40 5.54 11.33
CA GLY A 59 -0.49 5.42 10.19
C GLY A 59 -0.93 3.99 9.86
N PRO A 60 -2.03 3.81 9.10
CA PRO A 60 -2.41 2.50 8.59
C PRO A 60 -1.42 1.97 7.56
N LEU A 61 -1.40 0.65 7.37
CA LEU A 61 -0.82 0.05 6.17
C LEU A 61 -1.71 0.43 4.97
N ILE A 62 -1.07 0.91 3.91
CA ILE A 62 -1.74 1.26 2.65
C ILE A 62 -1.21 0.35 1.54
N TRP A 63 -2.10 -0.36 0.86
CA TRP A 63 -1.79 -1.12 -0.35
C TRP A 63 -2.09 -0.30 -1.58
N VAL A 64 -1.11 -0.14 -2.49
CA VAL A 64 -1.34 0.44 -3.81
C VAL A 64 -1.49 -0.69 -4.82
N VAL A 65 -2.71 -0.89 -5.29
CA VAL A 65 -3.14 -2.08 -6.04
C VAL A 65 -3.18 -1.77 -7.55
N PRO A 66 -2.48 -2.54 -8.40
CA PRO A 66 -2.53 -2.36 -9.83
C PRO A 66 -3.90 -2.70 -10.39
N VAL A 67 -4.46 -1.79 -11.20
CA VAL A 67 -5.70 -2.00 -11.95
C VAL A 67 -5.51 -1.55 -13.41
N PRO A 68 -6.20 -2.15 -14.39
CA PRO A 68 -6.02 -1.76 -15.78
C PRO A 68 -6.67 -0.41 -16.11
N GLU A 69 -7.64 0.04 -15.31
CA GLU A 69 -8.42 1.24 -15.63
C GLU A 69 -7.64 2.54 -15.41
N GLU A 70 -7.84 3.49 -16.32
CA GLU A 70 -7.33 4.85 -16.15
C GLU A 70 -8.00 5.58 -14.99
N LYS A 71 -7.25 6.52 -14.38
CA LYS A 71 -7.79 7.43 -13.38
C LYS A 71 -8.69 8.46 -14.04
N VAL A 72 -10.00 8.32 -13.85
CA VAL A 72 -10.99 9.27 -14.37
C VAL A 72 -11.30 10.40 -13.38
N VAL A 73 -11.17 10.15 -12.07
CA VAL A 73 -11.47 11.10 -10.99
C VAL A 73 -10.44 11.00 -9.85
N LYS A 74 -10.86 11.16 -8.58
CA LYS A 74 -10.03 10.83 -7.42
C LYS A 74 -9.67 9.33 -7.41
N ASN A 75 -8.59 8.97 -6.72
CA ASN A 75 -8.23 7.56 -6.57
C ASN A 75 -9.38 6.80 -5.90
N ARG A 76 -9.66 5.57 -6.35
CA ARG A 76 -10.58 4.66 -5.66
C ARG A 76 -9.87 4.12 -4.43
N VAL A 77 -10.57 4.09 -3.30
CA VAL A 77 -10.03 3.67 -2.02
C VAL A 77 -11.02 2.74 -1.33
N HIS A 78 -10.53 1.64 -0.77
CA HIS A 78 -11.33 0.72 0.05
C HIS A 78 -10.67 0.41 1.40
N TRP A 79 -11.50 0.00 2.36
CA TRP A 79 -11.06 -0.46 3.68
C TRP A 79 -11.19 -1.98 3.74
N ASP A 80 -10.09 -2.64 4.04
CA ASP A 80 -10.10 -4.05 4.38
C ASP A 80 -10.46 -4.19 5.87
N VAL A 81 -11.26 -5.21 6.17
CA VAL A 81 -11.72 -5.50 7.53
C VAL A 81 -11.49 -6.96 7.87
N VAL A 82 -11.34 -7.24 9.17
CA VAL A 82 -11.35 -8.60 9.71
C VAL A 82 -12.61 -8.78 10.57
N GLY A 83 -13.32 -9.89 10.36
CA GLY A 83 -14.50 -10.26 11.15
C GLY A 83 -14.12 -11.10 12.38
N SER A 84 -14.82 -10.87 13.49
CA SER A 84 -14.75 -11.68 14.73
C SER A 84 -15.97 -12.57 14.89
#